data_AF-A0A1F4VEV7-F1
#
_entry.id   AF-A0A1F4VEV7-F1
#
_cell.length_a   1.000
_cell.length_b   1.000
_cell.length_c   1.000
_cell.angle_alpha   90.00
_cell.angle_beta   90.00
_cell.angle_gamma   90.00
#
_symmetry.space_group_name_H-M   'P 1'
#
loop_
_entity.id
_entity.type
_entity.pdbx_description
1 polymer ?
#
loop_
_entity_poly.entity_id
_entity_poly.type
_entity_poly.pdbx_seq_one_letter_code
_entity_poly.pdbx_strand_id
1 'polypeptide(L)'
;MALATVAPYTYMNPYDFIGPVIVLGALILLVGAGYLILKFILGGGTVSSKIESAKRGYYYLLSFITLSILYFAASDTLSLLLSTITGSNYYGYSYENFARGIALRAAVLIVVLPVYIYHWFAASKQVLSPDEEVRSFAQRERKGYVQIVLTFSTIILIITGVRFIYLLLLLGLGVSGVELSSFTMPFSYSLGILAIWLYHLKILKENS
;
A
#
# COMPACT_ATOMS: atom_id res chain seq x y z
N MET A 1 -51.74 10.69 16.22
CA MET A 1 -50.60 11.32 15.53
C MET A 1 -49.34 10.66 16.07
N ALA A 2 -48.89 9.58 15.43
CA ALA A 2 -47.74 8.80 15.89
C ALA A 2 -46.45 9.43 15.36
N LEU A 3 -45.53 9.81 16.26
CA LEU A 3 -44.19 10.20 15.88
C LEU A 3 -43.50 8.99 15.23
N ALA A 4 -43.20 9.10 13.94
CA ALA A 4 -42.29 8.19 13.27
C ALA A 4 -40.91 8.37 13.91
N THR A 5 -40.51 7.41 14.74
CA THR A 5 -39.14 7.25 15.21
C THR A 5 -38.26 7.03 13.99
N VAL A 6 -37.54 8.07 13.57
CA VAL A 6 -36.46 7.98 12.60
C VAL A 6 -35.48 6.96 13.15
N ALA A 7 -35.33 5.83 12.45
CA ALA A 7 -34.37 4.81 12.83
C ALA A 7 -32.99 5.48 13.00
N PRO A 8 -32.28 5.25 14.11
CA PRO A 8 -30.93 5.79 14.26
C PRO A 8 -30.12 5.26 13.08
N TYR A 9 -29.46 6.16 12.35
CA TYR A 9 -28.48 5.79 11.33
C TYR A 9 -27.60 4.72 11.95
N THR A 10 -27.76 3.47 11.52
CA THR A 10 -26.89 2.37 11.93
C THR A 10 -25.49 2.83 11.56
N TYR A 11 -24.70 3.20 12.56
CA TYR A 11 -23.30 3.55 12.41
C TYR A 11 -22.68 2.39 11.62
N MET A 12 -22.39 2.66 10.34
CA MET A 12 -21.78 1.67 9.46
C MET A 12 -20.55 1.15 10.19
N ASN A 13 -20.56 -0.14 10.49
CA ASN A 13 -19.56 -0.70 11.39
C ASN A 13 -18.21 -0.44 10.72
N PRO A 14 -17.23 0.20 11.38
CA PRO A 14 -15.95 0.46 10.74
C PRO A 14 -15.28 -0.80 10.16
N TYR A 15 -15.61 -1.98 10.69
CA TYR A 15 -15.20 -3.29 10.15
C TYR A 15 -15.78 -3.60 8.76
N ASP A 16 -16.94 -3.03 8.40
CA ASP A 16 -17.57 -3.17 7.08
C ASP A 16 -16.71 -2.56 5.96
N PHE A 17 -15.77 -1.67 6.29
CA PHE A 17 -14.86 -1.07 5.32
C PHE A 17 -13.42 -1.60 5.40
N ILE A 18 -12.93 -1.97 6.59
CA ILE A 18 -11.60 -2.59 6.72
C ILE A 18 -11.55 -3.93 5.97
N GLY A 19 -12.58 -4.76 6.11
CA GLY A 19 -12.67 -6.04 5.43
C GLY A 19 -12.45 -5.91 3.92
N PRO A 20 -13.23 -5.06 3.22
CA PRO A 20 -13.04 -4.78 1.81
C PRO A 20 -11.67 -4.21 1.47
N VAL A 21 -11.09 -3.29 2.25
CA VAL A 21 -9.77 -2.70 1.94
C VAL A 21 -8.65 -3.74 2.05
N ILE A 22 -8.69 -4.61 3.06
CA ILE A 22 -7.73 -5.70 3.22
C ILE A 22 -7.89 -6.73 2.09
N VAL A 23 -9.13 -7.09 1.74
CA VAL A 23 -9.42 -8.03 0.65
C VAL A 23 -9.01 -7.45 -0.70
N LEU A 24 -9.31 -6.18 -0.96
CA LEU A 24 -8.89 -5.48 -2.18
C LEU A 24 -7.37 -5.34 -2.22
N GLY A 25 -6.73 -5.00 -1.11
CA GLY A 25 -5.27 -4.98 -0.98
C GLY A 25 -4.63 -6.34 -1.29
N ALA A 26 -5.23 -7.43 -0.79
CA ALA A 26 -4.79 -8.79 -1.08
C ALA A 26 -5.02 -9.19 -2.54
N LEU A 27 -6.15 -8.80 -3.14
CA LEU A 27 -6.44 -9.05 -4.56
C LEU A 27 -5.49 -8.27 -5.47
N ILE A 28 -5.24 -7.00 -5.14
CA ILE A 28 -4.27 -6.12 -5.79
C ILE A 28 -2.87 -6.75 -5.68
N LEU A 29 -2.50 -7.28 -4.52
CA LEU A 29 -1.25 -8.04 -4.35
C LEU A 29 -1.19 -9.28 -5.26
N LEU A 30 -2.26 -10.09 -5.31
CA LEU A 30 -2.33 -11.29 -6.14
C LEU A 30 -2.28 -10.96 -7.64
N VAL A 31 -2.95 -9.90 -8.09
CA VAL A 31 -2.94 -9.46 -9.48
C VAL A 31 -1.59 -8.88 -9.87
N GLY A 32 -0.98 -8.06 -9.00
CA GLY A 32 0.36 -7.51 -9.24
C GLY A 32 1.43 -8.60 -9.30
N ALA A 33 1.35 -9.56 -8.37
CA ALA A 33 2.20 -10.75 -8.38
C ALA A 33 1.98 -11.61 -9.62
N GLY A 34 0.71 -11.87 -9.98
CA GLY A 34 0.34 -12.64 -11.16
C GLY A 34 0.83 -12.01 -12.46
N TYR A 35 0.71 -10.68 -12.59
CA TYR A 35 1.24 -9.95 -13.74
C TYR A 35 2.76 -10.03 -13.84
N LEU A 36 3.48 -9.90 -12.72
CA LEU A 36 4.94 -10.07 -12.69
C LEU A 36 5.35 -11.48 -13.13
N ILE A 37 4.65 -12.51 -12.66
CA ILE A 37 4.87 -13.90 -13.04
C ILE A 37 4.59 -14.11 -14.54
N LEU A 38 3.48 -13.58 -15.05
CA LEU A 38 3.10 -13.73 -16.46
C LEU A 38 4.10 -13.03 -17.38
N LYS A 39 4.49 -11.80 -17.05
CA LYS A 39 5.50 -11.04 -17.78
C LYS A 39 6.85 -11.76 -17.79
N PHE A 40 7.17 -12.45 -16.70
CA PHE A 40 8.38 -13.23 -16.58
C PHE A 40 8.36 -14.49 -17.47
N ILE A 41 7.24 -15.24 -17.49
CA ILE A 41 7.09 -16.44 -18.34
C ILE A 41 7.13 -16.10 -19.84
N LEU A 42 6.57 -14.95 -20.23
CA LEU A 42 6.46 -14.53 -21.63
C LEU A 42 7.73 -13.84 -22.17
N GLY A 43 8.78 -13.66 -21.36
CA GLY A 43 10.05 -13.06 -21.77
C GLY A 43 10.82 -13.93 -22.76
N GLY A 44 10.92 -13.50 -24.02
CA GLY A 44 11.80 -14.08 -25.04
C GLY A 44 13.28 -13.80 -24.75
N GLY A 45 14.18 -14.74 -25.09
CA GLY A 45 15.62 -14.60 -24.87
C GLY A 45 16.38 -15.93 -24.81
N THR A 46 17.71 -15.85 -24.77
CA THR A 46 18.61 -17.01 -24.56
C THR A 46 18.49 -17.56 -23.14
N VAL A 47 18.87 -18.82 -22.89
CA VAL A 47 18.76 -19.47 -21.57
C VAL A 47 19.45 -18.66 -20.45
N SER A 48 20.64 -18.10 -20.74
CA SER A 48 21.38 -17.28 -19.78
C SER A 48 20.66 -15.98 -19.41
N SER A 49 20.10 -15.27 -20.41
CA SER A 49 19.31 -14.05 -20.19
C SER A 49 18.03 -14.32 -19.39
N LYS A 50 17.40 -15.48 -19.61
CA LYS A 50 16.20 -15.91 -18.88
C LYS A 50 16.51 -16.18 -17.40
N ILE A 51 17.65 -16.78 -17.08
CA ILE A 51 18.05 -17.06 -15.68
C ILE A 51 18.31 -15.77 -14.91
N GLU A 52 19.04 -14.81 -15.50
CA GLU A 52 19.30 -13.51 -14.86
C GLU A 52 18.02 -12.69 -14.70
N SER A 53 17.13 -12.69 -15.70
CA SER A 53 15.80 -12.09 -15.60
C SER A 53 14.95 -12.77 -14.51
N ALA A 54 15.03 -14.10 -14.35
CA ALA A 54 14.29 -14.83 -13.31
C ALA A 54 14.68 -14.36 -11.92
N LYS A 55 15.98 -14.25 -11.71
CA LYS A 55 16.54 -13.83 -10.45
C LYS A 55 16.12 -12.40 -10.10
N ARG A 56 16.15 -11.49 -11.08
CA ARG A 56 15.72 -10.09 -10.90
C ARG A 56 14.21 -9.97 -10.68
N GLY A 57 13.43 -10.69 -11.46
CA GLY A 57 11.97 -10.78 -11.31
C GLY A 57 11.57 -11.27 -9.92
N TYR A 58 12.25 -12.29 -9.39
CA TYR A 58 12.08 -12.77 -8.02
C TYR A 58 12.34 -11.66 -6.98
N TYR A 59 13.46 -10.94 -7.09
CA TYR A 59 13.76 -9.84 -6.17
C TYR A 59 12.72 -8.72 -6.26
N TYR A 60 12.26 -8.36 -7.46
CA TYR A 60 11.19 -7.37 -7.63
C TYR A 60 9.85 -7.84 -7.07
N LEU A 61 9.50 -9.10 -7.25
CA LEU A 61 8.28 -9.69 -6.69
C LEU A 61 8.29 -9.61 -5.16
N LEU A 62 9.39 -10.05 -4.54
CA LEU A 62 9.52 -9.97 -3.08
C LEU A 62 9.58 -8.53 -2.58
N SER A 63 10.24 -7.63 -3.32
CA SER A 63 10.24 -6.20 -3.01
C SER A 63 8.82 -5.63 -3.06
N PHE A 64 8.01 -6.00 -4.04
CA PHE A 64 6.62 -5.56 -4.16
C PHE A 64 5.74 -6.06 -3.00
N ILE A 65 5.84 -7.36 -2.67
CA ILE A 65 5.07 -7.98 -1.59
C ILE A 65 5.42 -7.33 -0.25
N THR A 66 6.71 -7.23 0.05
CA THR A 66 7.20 -6.66 1.31
C THR A 66 6.90 -5.16 1.43
N LEU A 67 7.02 -4.39 0.34
CA LEU A 67 6.61 -2.98 0.29
C LEU A 67 5.12 -2.82 0.62
N SER A 68 4.28 -3.71 0.09
CA SER A 68 2.83 -3.66 0.36
C SER A 68 2.51 -3.96 1.81
N ILE A 69 3.17 -4.96 2.41
CA ILE A 69 3.02 -5.26 3.85
C ILE A 69 3.46 -4.06 4.69
N LEU A 70 4.60 -3.44 4.36
CA LEU A 70 5.09 -2.23 5.04
C LEU A 70 4.11 -1.07 4.92
N TYR A 71 3.53 -0.87 3.74
CA TYR A 71 2.53 0.16 3.50
C TYR A 71 1.33 0.01 4.43
N PHE A 72 0.74 -1.19 4.50
CA PHE A 72 -0.41 -1.45 5.38
C PHE A 72 -0.03 -1.30 6.84
N ALA A 73 1.09 -1.88 7.28
CA ALA A 73 1.54 -1.80 8.67
C ALA A 73 1.81 -0.35 9.11
N ALA A 74 2.45 0.46 8.26
CA ALA A 74 2.73 1.86 8.54
C ALA A 74 1.44 2.71 8.56
N SER A 75 0.57 2.52 7.57
CA SER A 75 -0.70 3.26 7.46
C SER A 75 -1.65 2.92 8.61
N ASP A 76 -1.73 1.65 9.01
CA ASP A 76 -2.53 1.22 10.16
C ASP A 76 -1.95 1.72 11.48
N THR A 77 -0.63 1.74 11.63
CA THR A 77 0.02 2.31 12.82
C THR A 77 -0.34 3.78 12.95
N LEU A 78 -0.21 4.55 11.86
CA LEU A 78 -0.56 5.96 11.85
C LEU A 78 -2.05 6.17 12.13
N SER A 79 -2.93 5.37 11.52
CA SER A 79 -4.38 5.45 11.76
C SER A 79 -4.72 5.16 13.21
N LEU A 80 -4.04 4.19 13.82
CA LEU A 80 -4.23 3.84 15.22
C LEU A 80 -3.76 4.99 16.14
N LEU A 81 -2.60 5.58 15.88
CA LEU A 81 -2.10 6.74 16.63
C LEU A 81 -3.04 7.95 16.52
N LEU A 82 -3.52 8.26 15.30
CA LEU A 82 -4.48 9.35 15.08
C LEU A 82 -5.83 9.05 15.72
N SER A 83 -6.28 7.79 15.72
CA SER A 83 -7.53 7.40 16.38
C SER A 83 -7.49 7.68 17.89
N THR A 84 -6.34 7.45 18.54
CA THR A 84 -6.15 7.76 19.96
C THR A 84 -6.19 9.27 20.22
N ILE A 85 -5.53 10.07 19.38
CA ILE A 85 -5.49 11.54 19.56
C ILE A 85 -6.86 12.18 19.32
N THR A 86 -7.62 11.64 18.36
CA THR A 86 -8.96 12.15 17.99
C THR A 86 -10.09 11.64 18.90
N GLY A 87 -9.77 10.83 19.93
CA GLY A 87 -10.77 10.30 20.87
C GLY A 87 -11.68 9.22 20.27
N SER A 88 -11.23 8.57 19.19
CA SER A 88 -11.99 7.55 18.47
C SER A 88 -12.06 6.21 19.21
N ASN A 89 -13.24 5.59 19.24
CA ASN A 89 -13.51 4.30 19.90
C ASN A 89 -13.16 3.07 19.06
N TYR A 90 -12.42 3.27 17.97
CA TYR A 90 -12.19 2.29 16.92
C TYR A 90 -11.61 0.94 17.40
N TYR A 91 -10.75 0.96 18.43
CA TYR A 91 -10.07 -0.23 18.96
C TYR A 91 -10.55 -0.64 20.36
N GLY A 92 -11.59 0.02 20.88
CA GLY A 92 -12.03 -0.12 22.27
C GLY A 92 -11.08 0.57 23.26
N TYR A 93 -11.64 1.23 24.28
CA TYR A 93 -10.93 2.08 25.26
C TYR A 93 -9.88 1.38 26.16
N SER A 94 -9.48 0.15 25.87
CA SER A 94 -8.45 -0.52 26.67
C SER A 94 -7.05 -0.13 26.19
N TYR A 95 -6.25 0.41 27.09
CA TYR A 95 -4.81 0.57 26.91
C TYR A 95 -4.15 -0.73 26.42
N GLU A 96 -4.65 -1.88 26.86
CA GLU A 96 -4.16 -3.18 26.43
C GLU A 96 -4.38 -3.42 24.93
N ASN A 97 -5.53 -3.04 24.38
CA ASN A 97 -5.83 -3.19 22.94
C ASN A 97 -4.93 -2.26 22.10
N PHE A 98 -4.75 -1.02 22.56
CA PHE A 98 -3.83 -0.07 21.92
C PHE A 98 -2.39 -0.60 21.92
N ALA A 99 -1.89 -1.05 23.09
CA ALA A 99 -0.53 -1.56 23.24
C ALA A 99 -0.29 -2.81 22.39
N ARG A 100 -1.23 -3.77 22.39
CA ARG A 100 -1.19 -4.96 21.52
C ARG A 100 -1.18 -4.56 20.04
N GLY A 101 -2.02 -3.58 19.67
CA GLY A 101 -2.12 -3.09 18.30
C GLY A 101 -0.83 -2.46 17.79
N ILE A 102 -0.22 -1.58 18.57
CA ILE A 102 1.07 -0.97 18.25
C ILE A 102 2.19 -2.01 18.23
N ALA A 103 2.26 -2.89 19.24
CA ALA A 103 3.31 -3.91 19.33
C ALA A 103 3.31 -4.83 18.11
N LEU A 104 2.13 -5.29 17.67
CA LEU A 104 2.00 -6.12 16.48
C LEU A 104 2.53 -5.42 15.22
N ARG A 105 2.09 -4.17 14.98
CA ARG A 105 2.48 -3.43 13.77
C ARG A 105 3.95 -3.04 13.80
N ALA A 106 4.48 -2.67 14.96
CA ALA A 106 5.90 -2.42 15.15
C ALA A 106 6.75 -3.67 14.86
N ALA A 107 6.33 -4.85 15.35
CA ALA A 107 7.01 -6.10 15.05
C ALA A 107 7.04 -6.39 13.54
N VAL A 108 5.91 -6.19 12.84
CA VAL A 108 5.84 -6.34 11.38
C VAL A 108 6.79 -5.36 10.68
N LEU A 109 6.79 -4.08 11.06
CA LEU A 109 7.69 -3.09 10.46
C LEU A 109 9.17 -3.46 10.68
N ILE A 110 9.54 -3.83 11.91
CA ILE A 110 10.93 -4.20 12.25
C ILE A 110 11.41 -5.41 11.45
N VAL A 111 10.55 -6.41 11.25
CA VAL A 111 10.92 -7.64 10.53
C VAL A 111 10.89 -7.45 9.02
N VAL A 112 9.85 -6.81 8.48
CA VAL A 112 9.63 -6.74 7.02
C VAL A 112 10.48 -5.66 6.36
N LEU A 113 10.80 -4.58 7.09
CA LEU A 113 11.61 -3.47 6.56
C LEU A 113 12.98 -3.91 6.03
N PRO A 114 13.82 -4.66 6.79
CA PRO A 114 15.10 -5.11 6.28
C PRO A 114 14.95 -6.08 5.10
N VAL A 115 13.88 -6.88 5.05
CA VAL A 115 13.59 -7.77 3.92
C VAL A 115 13.30 -6.96 2.67
N TYR A 116 12.43 -5.93 2.75
CA TYR A 116 12.16 -5.02 1.63
C TYR A 116 13.44 -4.35 1.13
N ILE A 117 14.21 -3.76 2.05
CA ILE A 117 15.45 -3.05 1.76
C ILE A 117 16.41 -3.97 0.99
N TYR A 118 16.64 -5.19 1.50
CA TYR A 118 17.53 -6.16 0.86
C TYR A 118 17.09 -6.50 -0.57
N HIS A 119 15.81 -6.85 -0.76
CA HIS A 119 15.31 -7.27 -2.07
C HIS A 119 15.26 -6.11 -3.07
N TRP A 120 14.89 -4.91 -2.63
CA TRP A 120 14.90 -3.71 -3.46
C TRP A 120 16.30 -3.36 -3.95
N PHE A 121 17.31 -3.36 -3.06
CA PHE A 121 18.69 -3.08 -3.44
C PHE A 121 19.31 -4.18 -4.30
N ALA A 122 19.00 -5.45 -4.00
CA ALA A 122 19.44 -6.57 -4.83
C ALA A 122 18.89 -6.48 -6.26
N ALA A 123 17.61 -6.12 -6.43
CA ALA A 123 16.99 -5.92 -7.73
C ALA A 123 17.54 -4.69 -8.48
N SER A 124 17.78 -3.61 -7.74
CA SER A 124 18.25 -2.32 -8.27
C SER A 124 19.76 -2.26 -8.52
N LYS A 125 20.51 -3.33 -8.22
CA LYS A 125 21.95 -3.38 -8.43
C LYS A 125 22.28 -3.15 -9.91
N GLN A 126 23.09 -2.13 -10.18
CA GLN A 126 23.54 -1.79 -11.54
C GLN A 126 24.22 -2.99 -12.19
N VAL A 127 23.85 -3.25 -13.44
CA VAL A 127 24.50 -4.27 -14.26
C VAL A 127 25.74 -3.67 -14.88
N LEU A 128 26.91 -4.10 -14.44
CA LEU A 128 28.22 -3.74 -15.00
C LEU A 128 28.60 -4.71 -16.15
N SER A 129 27.65 -4.99 -17.03
CA SER A 129 27.93 -5.78 -18.24
C SER A 129 28.48 -4.87 -19.33
N PRO A 130 29.53 -5.29 -20.07
CA PRO A 130 29.95 -4.61 -21.29
C PRO A 130 28.90 -4.70 -22.41
N ASP A 131 27.96 -5.64 -22.29
CA ASP A 131 26.84 -5.80 -23.21
C ASP A 131 25.73 -4.75 -22.94
N GLU A 132 25.50 -3.88 -23.93
CA GLU A 132 24.49 -2.83 -23.89
C GLU A 132 23.05 -3.38 -23.88
N GLU A 133 22.81 -4.54 -24.51
CA GLU A 133 21.50 -5.17 -24.52
C GLU A 133 21.11 -5.65 -23.11
N VAL A 134 22.06 -6.25 -22.39
CA VAL A 134 21.86 -6.69 -20.99
C VAL A 134 21.62 -5.51 -20.06
N ARG A 135 22.37 -4.42 -20.23
CA ARG A 135 22.17 -3.18 -19.44
C ARG A 135 20.80 -2.54 -19.69
N SER A 136 20.42 -2.36 -20.96
CA SER A 136 19.14 -1.77 -21.33
C SER A 136 17.96 -2.65 -20.89
N PHE A 137 18.11 -3.97 -20.93
CA PHE A 137 17.12 -4.90 -20.38
C PHE A 137 16.92 -4.72 -18.88
N ALA A 138 17.99 -4.66 -18.07
CA ALA A 138 17.89 -4.45 -16.64
C ALA A 138 17.24 -3.09 -16.28
N GLN A 139 17.53 -2.04 -17.06
CA GLN A 139 16.87 -0.74 -16.91
C GLN A 139 15.37 -0.81 -17.21
N ARG A 140 14.96 -1.55 -18.26
CA ARG A 140 13.55 -1.78 -18.59
C ARG A 140 12.81 -2.55 -17.49
N GLU A 141 13.44 -3.55 -16.88
CA GLU A 141 12.85 -4.27 -15.74
C GLU A 141 12.62 -3.36 -14.54
N ARG A 142 13.63 -2.55 -14.17
CA ARG A 142 13.52 -1.56 -13.08
C ARG A 142 12.39 -0.59 -13.33
N LYS A 143 12.34 -0.01 -14.54
CA LYS A 143 11.27 0.91 -14.95
C LYS A 143 9.91 0.24 -14.87
N GLY A 144 9.80 -1.01 -15.33
CA GLY A 144 8.58 -1.80 -15.27
C GLY A 144 8.09 -2.04 -13.84
N TYR A 145 8.99 -2.42 -12.92
CA TYR A 145 8.64 -2.55 -11.50
C TYR A 145 8.12 -1.23 -10.92
N VAL A 146 8.83 -0.12 -11.16
CA VAL A 146 8.44 1.20 -10.65
C VAL A 146 7.05 1.60 -11.17
N GLN A 147 6.77 1.36 -12.45
CA GLN A 147 5.45 1.60 -13.05
C GLN A 147 4.36 0.75 -12.41
N ILE A 148 4.63 -0.52 -12.09
CA ILE A 148 3.69 -1.39 -11.38
C ILE A 148 3.40 -0.80 -9.99
N VAL A 149 4.44 -0.46 -9.21
CA VAL A 149 4.25 0.14 -7.87
C VAL A 149 3.41 1.42 -7.94
N LEU A 150 3.69 2.31 -8.89
CA LEU A 150 2.92 3.55 -9.07
C LEU A 150 1.48 3.27 -9.50
N THR A 151 1.25 2.34 -10.41
CA THR A 151 -0.10 1.97 -10.86
C THR A 151 -0.92 1.40 -9.71
N PHE A 152 -0.37 0.43 -8.99
CA PHE A 152 -1.06 -0.24 -7.90
C PHE A 152 -1.34 0.71 -6.72
N SER A 153 -0.37 1.55 -6.35
CA SER A 153 -0.59 2.59 -5.33
C SER A 153 -1.62 3.64 -5.77
N THR A 154 -1.71 3.97 -7.06
CA THR A 154 -2.77 4.85 -7.59
C THR A 154 -4.15 4.23 -7.43
N ILE A 155 -4.31 2.93 -7.70
CA ILE A 155 -5.59 2.23 -7.49
C ILE A 155 -6.01 2.31 -6.02
N ILE A 156 -5.08 2.05 -5.09
CA ILE A 156 -5.36 2.16 -3.65
C ILE A 156 -5.74 3.61 -3.30
N LEU A 157 -5.05 4.60 -3.87
CA LEU A 157 -5.34 6.02 -3.64
C LEU A 157 -6.72 6.42 -4.11
N ILE A 158 -7.19 5.88 -5.25
CA ILE A 158 -8.55 6.13 -5.72
C ILE A 158 -9.55 5.57 -4.71
N ILE A 159 -9.35 4.34 -4.22
CA ILE A 159 -10.25 3.71 -3.24
C ILE A 159 -10.32 4.50 -1.94
N THR A 160 -9.16 4.86 -1.36
CA THR A 160 -9.09 5.57 -0.08
C THR A 160 -9.42 7.05 -0.24
N GLY A 161 -9.04 7.65 -1.36
CA GLY A 161 -9.30 9.04 -1.73
C GLY A 161 -10.78 9.31 -1.96
N VAL A 162 -11.52 8.41 -2.60
CA VAL A 162 -12.99 8.54 -2.74
C VAL A 162 -13.65 8.66 -1.36
N ARG A 163 -13.24 7.84 -0.40
CA ARG A 163 -13.75 7.96 0.98
C ARG A 163 -13.34 9.27 1.63
N PHE A 164 -12.11 9.72 1.42
CA PHE A 164 -11.64 10.99 1.97
C PHE A 164 -12.47 12.18 1.43
N ILE A 165 -12.70 12.23 0.12
CA ILE A 165 -13.54 13.25 -0.52
C ILE A 165 -14.99 13.16 -0.05
N TYR A 166 -15.55 11.95 0.06
CA TYR A 166 -16.90 11.75 0.59
C TYR A 166 -17.06 12.36 1.99
N LEU A 167 -16.10 12.14 2.90
CA LEU A 167 -16.14 12.71 4.24
C LEU A 167 -16.00 14.24 4.25
N LEU A 168 -15.16 14.80 3.37
CA LEU A 168 -15.04 16.25 3.20
C LEU A 168 -16.35 16.88 2.71
N LEU A 169 -17.04 16.23 1.78
CA LEU A 169 -18.34 16.70 1.28
C LEU A 169 -19.41 16.67 2.38
N LEU A 170 -19.49 15.58 3.14
CA LEU A 170 -20.43 15.51 4.27
C LEU A 170 -20.16 16.60 5.32
N LEU A 171 -18.88 16.83 5.64
CA LEU A 171 -18.47 17.91 6.55
C LEU A 171 -18.88 19.28 5.99
N GLY A 172 -18.61 19.54 4.70
CA GLY A 172 -18.96 20.81 4.04
C GLY A 172 -20.46 21.06 3.92
N LEU A 173 -21.27 20.00 3.83
CA LEU A 173 -22.73 20.07 3.83
C LEU A 173 -23.34 20.16 5.25
N GLY A 174 -22.51 20.11 6.29
CA GLY A 174 -22.97 20.20 7.68
C GLY A 174 -23.74 18.96 8.15
N VAL A 175 -23.49 17.79 7.55
CA VAL A 175 -24.13 16.54 7.98
C VAL A 175 -23.62 16.16 9.37
N SER A 176 -24.53 16.10 10.33
CA SER A 176 -24.23 15.70 11.71
C SER A 176 -23.68 14.27 11.76
N GLY A 177 -22.69 14.04 12.61
CA GLY A 177 -22.08 12.71 12.81
C GLY A 177 -20.75 12.48 12.08
N VAL A 178 -20.27 13.47 11.31
CA VAL A 178 -18.89 13.45 10.80
C VAL A 178 -17.94 14.02 11.85
N GLU A 179 -17.18 13.12 12.46
CA GLU A 179 -16.17 13.46 13.48
C GLU A 179 -14.75 13.48 12.90
N LEU A 180 -13.81 14.13 13.59
CA LEU A 180 -12.39 14.15 13.20
C LEU A 180 -11.81 12.72 13.13
N SER A 181 -12.29 11.84 14.00
CA SER A 181 -11.97 10.40 14.03
C SER A 181 -12.27 9.70 12.69
N SER A 182 -13.26 10.17 11.93
CA SER A 182 -13.67 9.59 10.64
C SER A 182 -12.61 9.75 9.55
N PHE A 183 -11.75 10.76 9.67
CA PHE A 183 -10.69 11.05 8.70
C PHE A 183 -9.41 10.25 8.93
N THR A 184 -9.22 9.67 10.12
CA THR A 184 -7.96 9.05 10.55
C THR A 184 -7.45 7.97 9.60
N MET A 185 -8.31 7.02 9.23
CA MET A 185 -7.97 5.95 8.28
C MET A 185 -7.68 6.47 6.87
N PRO A 186 -8.61 7.14 6.16
CA PRO A 186 -8.36 7.56 4.79
C PRO A 186 -7.20 8.55 4.68
N PHE A 187 -6.99 9.40 5.70
CA PHE A 187 -5.82 10.28 5.77
C PHE A 187 -4.52 9.48 5.85
N SER A 188 -4.43 8.53 6.80
CA SER A 188 -3.21 7.73 7.02
C SER A 188 -2.81 6.93 5.80
N TYR A 189 -3.79 6.29 5.14
CA TYR A 189 -3.56 5.49 3.94
C TYR A 189 -3.14 6.35 2.75
N SER A 190 -3.74 7.54 2.60
CA SER A 190 -3.34 8.49 1.56
C SER A 190 -1.91 8.99 1.78
N LEU A 191 -1.55 9.29 3.03
CA LEU A 191 -0.21 9.72 3.39
C LEU A 191 0.85 8.64 3.10
N GLY A 192 0.52 7.38 3.39
CA GLY A 192 1.39 6.24 3.05
C GLY A 192 1.64 6.13 1.54
N ILE A 193 0.63 6.38 0.70
CA ILE A 193 0.77 6.35 -0.75
C ILE A 193 1.63 7.52 -1.24
N LEU A 194 1.43 8.72 -0.68
CA LEU A 194 2.25 9.88 -1.00
C LEU A 194 3.73 9.59 -0.74
N ALA A 195 4.08 8.92 0.38
CA ALA A 195 5.45 8.51 0.66
C ALA A 195 6.00 7.55 -0.41
N ILE A 196 5.20 6.56 -0.84
CA ILE A 196 5.58 5.62 -1.91
C ILE A 196 5.82 6.38 -3.23
N TRP A 197 4.94 7.32 -3.59
CA TRP A 197 5.05 8.12 -4.80
C TRP A 197 6.31 8.98 -4.81
N LEU A 198 6.57 9.72 -3.72
CA LEU A 198 7.74 10.58 -3.62
C LEU A 198 9.05 9.80 -3.85
N TYR A 199 9.13 8.60 -3.28
CA TYR A 199 10.29 7.72 -3.47
C TYR A 199 10.40 7.20 -4.92
N HIS A 200 9.33 6.62 -5.45
CA HIS A 200 9.36 5.90 -6.73
C HIS A 200 9.36 6.84 -7.95
N LEU A 201 8.76 8.04 -7.85
CA LEU A 201 8.84 9.06 -8.90
C LEU A 201 10.25 9.62 -9.03
N LYS A 202 10.96 9.82 -7.90
CA LYS A 202 12.38 10.19 -7.92
C LYS A 202 13.21 9.16 -8.68
N ILE A 203 12.99 7.87 -8.39
CA ILE A 203 13.67 6.77 -9.09
C ILE A 203 13.31 6.74 -10.57
N LEU A 204 12.05 6.98 -10.94
CA LEU A 204 11.64 6.99 -12.35
C LEU A 204 12.37 8.09 -13.13
N LYS A 205 12.53 9.27 -12.52
CA LYS A 205 13.26 10.41 -13.09
C LYS A 205 14.77 10.15 -13.23
N GLU A 206 15.36 9.40 -12.30
CA GLU A 206 16.78 8.99 -12.40
C GLU A 206 17.02 7.96 -13.52
N ASN A 207 15.98 7.29 -14.02
CA ASN A 207 16.04 6.28 -15.08
C ASN A 207 15.47 6.76 -16.43
N SER A 208 15.07 8.03 -16.55
CA SER A 208 14.58 8.65 -17.79
C SER A 208 15.69 9.43 -18.49
#